data_AF-A0A7W5S7Y1-F1
#
_entry.id   AF-A0A7W5S7Y1-F1
#
_cell.length_a   1.000
_cell.length_b   1.000
_cell.length_c   1.000
_cell.angle_alpha   90.00
_cell.angle_beta   90.00
_cell.angle_gamma   90.00
#
_symmetry.space_group_name_H-M   'P 1'
#
loop_
_entity.id
_entity.type
_entity.pdbx_description
1 polymer ?
#
loop_
_entity_poly.entity_id
_entity_poly.type
_entity_poly.pdbx_seq_one_letter_code
_entity_poly.pdbx_strand_id
1 'polypeptide(L)'
;MSWREPDLFYGDKKPPRSLAPMKTYRAEPRSAPKPFAWESMGAWVRHMHRLFALEGPNSDHYRRTRETARALTVDRIRECRHDDDLQRCEAMLVEASAGWLYGLDRAFNRAERGALLVEVRNRRHLIAIGRDAPKAKGPKLDPRYLPDDALDRLIQSHADVATVDRLRHERERRAIERGG
;
A
#
# COMPACT_ATOMS: atom_id res chain seq x y z
N MET A 1 -21.16 -8.59 -27.28
CA MET A 1 -20.54 -9.60 -26.40
C MET A 1 -19.37 -8.93 -25.69
N SER A 2 -19.44 -8.76 -24.36
CA SER A 2 -18.38 -8.12 -23.56
C SER A 2 -17.21 -9.09 -23.43
N TRP A 3 -16.10 -8.82 -24.12
CA TRP A 3 -14.85 -9.54 -23.95
C TRP A 3 -14.28 -9.19 -22.57
N ARG A 4 -14.53 -10.02 -21.56
CA ARG A 4 -13.80 -9.93 -20.29
C ARG A 4 -12.36 -10.35 -20.56
N GLU A 5 -11.41 -9.43 -20.47
CA GLU A 5 -9.99 -9.77 -20.42
C GLU A 5 -9.80 -10.85 -19.33
N PRO A 6 -9.04 -11.93 -19.61
CA PRO A 6 -8.86 -13.00 -18.63
C PRO A 6 -8.18 -12.44 -17.38
N ASP A 7 -8.71 -12.82 -16.22
CA ASP A 7 -8.12 -12.46 -14.93
C ASP A 7 -6.74 -13.15 -14.84
N LEU A 8 -5.68 -12.37 -15.09
CA LEU A 8 -4.28 -12.82 -15.01
C LEU A 8 -3.80 -12.94 -13.56
N PHE A 9 -4.73 -13.12 -12.62
CA PHE A 9 -4.45 -13.34 -11.22
C PHE A 9 -4.10 -14.81 -11.01
N TYR A 10 -2.80 -15.09 -10.93
CA TYR A 10 -2.31 -16.46 -10.74
C TYR A 10 -2.34 -16.94 -9.27
N GLY A 11 -2.69 -16.08 -8.29
CA GLY A 11 -2.65 -16.43 -6.86
C GLY A 11 -1.29 -17.05 -6.49
N ASP A 12 -1.30 -18.15 -5.73
CA ASP A 12 -0.09 -18.92 -5.37
C ASP A 12 0.47 -19.79 -6.52
N LYS A 13 -0.19 -19.83 -7.68
CA LYS A 13 0.23 -20.67 -8.79
C LYS A 13 1.24 -19.92 -9.64
N LYS A 14 2.37 -20.54 -9.97
CA LYS A 14 3.35 -19.96 -10.88
C LYS A 14 2.73 -19.86 -12.28
N PRO A 15 2.83 -18.73 -13.00
CA PRO A 15 2.53 -18.70 -14.42
C PRO A 15 3.46 -19.67 -15.15
N PRO A 16 2.98 -20.42 -16.15
CA PRO A 16 3.79 -21.40 -16.86
C PRO A 16 5.03 -20.74 -17.48
N ARG A 17 6.21 -21.26 -17.13
CA ARG A 17 7.48 -20.87 -17.75
C ARG A 17 7.42 -21.32 -19.21
N SER A 18 7.35 -20.35 -20.11
CA SER A 18 7.42 -20.48 -21.57
C SER A 18 6.30 -21.30 -22.24
N LEU A 19 5.35 -20.60 -22.86
CA LEU A 19 4.98 -20.97 -24.22
C LEU A 19 5.98 -20.27 -25.15
N ALA A 20 6.72 -21.05 -25.95
CA ALA A 20 7.61 -20.51 -26.96
C ALA A 20 6.83 -19.54 -27.87
N PRO A 21 7.39 -18.37 -28.23
CA PRO A 21 6.70 -17.45 -29.12
C PRO A 21 6.46 -18.17 -30.46
N MET A 22 5.20 -18.51 -30.72
CA MET A 22 4.81 -19.21 -31.93
C MET A 22 4.96 -18.24 -33.10
N LYS A 23 5.99 -18.48 -33.91
CA LYS A 23 6.27 -17.90 -35.23
C LYS A 23 6.59 -16.39 -35.25
N THR A 24 7.81 -16.13 -35.69
CA THR A 24 8.37 -14.86 -36.14
C THR A 24 7.52 -14.23 -37.24
N TYR A 25 6.50 -13.45 -36.86
CA TYR A 25 5.93 -12.45 -37.76
C TYR A 25 6.91 -11.29 -37.81
N ARG A 26 7.43 -10.97 -38.99
CA ARG A 26 8.25 -9.78 -39.23
C ARG A 26 7.36 -8.57 -38.91
N ALA A 27 7.55 -7.96 -37.75
CA ALA A 27 6.72 -6.84 -37.32
C ALA A 27 7.07 -5.61 -38.17
N GLU A 28 6.07 -5.06 -38.87
CA GLU A 28 6.09 -3.68 -39.34
C GLU A 28 6.51 -2.74 -38.18
N PRO A 29 7.11 -1.57 -38.45
CA PRO A 29 7.43 -0.61 -37.40
C PRO A 29 6.15 -0.19 -36.69
N ARG A 30 5.85 -0.86 -35.57
CA ARG A 30 4.73 -0.52 -34.71
C ARG A 30 4.99 0.90 -34.23
N SER A 31 4.02 1.78 -34.47
CA SER A 31 3.97 3.11 -33.84
C SER A 31 4.37 2.96 -32.37
N ALA A 32 5.23 3.87 -31.89
CA ALA A 32 5.75 3.82 -30.54
C ALA A 32 4.58 3.63 -29.56
N PRO A 33 4.64 2.64 -28.64
CA PRO A 33 3.56 2.39 -27.70
C PRO A 33 3.28 3.66 -26.90
N LYS A 34 2.00 4.04 -26.79
CA LYS A 34 1.59 5.20 -25.99
C LYS A 34 2.01 5.01 -24.53
N PRO A 35 2.52 6.06 -23.86
CA PRO A 35 2.85 5.99 -22.44
C PRO A 35 1.60 5.67 -21.62
N PHE A 36 1.76 4.93 -20.53
CA PHE A 36 0.66 4.64 -19.61
C PHE A 36 0.11 5.94 -19.01
N ALA A 37 -1.21 6.11 -19.07
CA ALA A 37 -1.93 7.19 -18.42
C ALA A 37 -2.67 6.63 -17.20
N TRP A 38 -2.49 7.25 -16.03
CA TRP A 38 -3.15 6.79 -14.80
C TRP A 38 -4.66 7.06 -14.86
N GLU A 39 -5.45 6.01 -14.74
CA GLU A 39 -6.92 6.09 -14.64
C GLU A 39 -7.42 5.64 -13.26
N SER A 40 -6.88 4.53 -12.75
CA SER A 40 -7.24 3.94 -11.47
C SER A 40 -6.15 2.96 -11.00
N MET A 41 -6.19 2.59 -9.72
CA MET A 41 -5.32 1.54 -9.18
C MET A 41 -5.50 0.22 -9.94
N GLY A 42 -6.75 -0.22 -10.18
CA GLY A 42 -7.01 -1.44 -10.93
C GLY A 42 -6.48 -1.40 -12.37
N ALA A 43 -6.56 -0.26 -13.06
CA ALA A 43 -5.97 -0.10 -14.40
C ALA A 43 -4.44 -0.21 -14.35
N TRP A 44 -3.82 0.40 -13.34
CA TRP A 44 -2.38 0.29 -13.11
C TRP A 44 -1.95 -1.16 -12.83
N VAL A 45 -2.63 -1.86 -11.91
CA VAL A 45 -2.35 -3.27 -11.58
C VAL A 45 -2.44 -4.15 -12.83
N ARG A 46 -3.53 -4.02 -13.62
CA ARG A 46 -3.69 -4.77 -14.87
C ARG A 46 -2.60 -4.46 -15.88
N HIS A 47 -2.25 -3.19 -16.05
CA HIS A 47 -1.21 -2.79 -17.01
C HIS A 47 0.16 -3.33 -16.60
N MET A 48 0.50 -3.26 -15.31
CA MET A 48 1.73 -3.83 -14.78
C MET A 48 1.77 -5.34 -15.02
N HIS A 49 0.73 -6.09 -14.65
CA HIS A 49 0.66 -7.53 -14.93
C HIS A 49 0.80 -7.84 -16.43
N ARG A 50 0.19 -7.03 -17.31
CA ARG A 50 0.30 -7.18 -18.77
C ARG A 50 1.74 -7.03 -19.25
N LEU A 51 2.43 -5.97 -18.81
CA LEU A 51 3.84 -5.75 -19.15
C LEU A 51 4.68 -6.96 -18.77
N PHE A 52 4.40 -7.58 -17.63
CA PHE A 52 5.17 -8.71 -17.16
C PHE A 52 4.82 -10.07 -17.77
N ALA A 53 3.56 -10.26 -18.16
CA ALA A 53 3.09 -11.52 -18.72
C ALA A 53 3.42 -11.68 -20.21
N LEU A 54 3.49 -10.57 -20.96
CA LEU A 54 3.48 -10.60 -22.43
C LEU A 54 4.78 -10.12 -23.09
N GLU A 55 5.62 -9.34 -22.41
CA GLU A 55 6.75 -8.69 -23.06
C GLU A 55 8.07 -9.41 -22.77
N GLY A 56 8.82 -9.72 -23.83
CA GLY A 56 10.17 -10.26 -23.72
C GLY A 56 11.14 -9.22 -23.15
N PRO A 57 12.16 -9.63 -22.36
CA PRO A 57 13.08 -8.71 -21.73
C PRO A 57 13.92 -7.96 -22.78
N ASN A 58 13.70 -6.64 -22.91
CA ASN A 58 14.53 -5.73 -23.69
C ASN A 58 14.60 -4.35 -22.99
N SER A 59 15.49 -3.47 -23.45
CA SER A 59 15.71 -2.15 -22.82
C SER A 59 14.45 -1.28 -22.78
N ASP A 60 13.62 -1.35 -23.82
CA ASP A 60 12.36 -0.63 -23.90
C ASP A 60 11.31 -1.14 -22.90
N HIS A 61 11.21 -2.45 -22.71
CA HIS A 61 10.37 -3.10 -21.73
C HIS A 61 10.72 -2.64 -20.30
N TYR A 62 12.01 -2.62 -19.93
CA TYR A 62 12.44 -2.14 -18.62
C TYR A 62 12.11 -0.65 -18.42
N ARG A 63 12.26 0.17 -19.46
CA ARG A 63 11.90 1.59 -19.42
C ARG A 63 10.39 1.77 -19.18
N ARG A 64 9.54 1.12 -19.97
CA ARG A 64 8.07 1.21 -19.84
C ARG A 64 7.56 0.67 -18.50
N THR A 65 8.17 -0.42 -18.03
CA THR A 65 7.92 -0.95 -16.69
C THR A 65 8.25 0.08 -15.62
N ARG A 66 9.42 0.73 -15.71
CA ARG A 66 9.85 1.75 -14.74
C ARG A 66 8.94 2.98 -14.77
N GLU A 67 8.59 3.46 -15.96
CA GLU A 67 7.67 4.60 -16.14
C GLU A 67 6.30 4.31 -15.55
N THR A 68 5.72 3.14 -15.87
CA THR A 68 4.42 2.71 -15.33
C THR A 68 4.50 2.53 -13.81
N ALA A 69 5.55 1.88 -13.30
CA ALA A 69 5.75 1.71 -11.88
C ALA A 69 5.77 3.06 -11.16
N ARG A 70 6.50 4.05 -11.70
CA ARG A 70 6.62 5.39 -11.12
C ARG A 70 5.33 6.23 -11.17
N ALA A 71 4.32 5.81 -11.92
CA ALA A 71 2.99 6.41 -11.85
C ALA A 71 2.26 6.10 -10.52
N LEU A 72 2.68 5.04 -9.81
CA LEU A 72 2.19 4.74 -8.47
C LEU A 72 2.80 5.71 -7.45
N THR A 73 1.95 6.56 -6.88
CA THR A 73 2.33 7.50 -5.83
C THR A 73 1.49 7.29 -4.57
N VAL A 74 1.95 7.86 -3.45
CA VAL A 74 1.21 7.89 -2.18
C VAL A 74 -0.19 8.49 -2.35
N ASP A 75 -0.32 9.58 -3.09
CA ASP A 75 -1.60 10.24 -3.31
C ASP A 75 -2.57 9.34 -4.10
N ARG A 76 -2.06 8.65 -5.13
CA ARG A 76 -2.86 7.68 -5.89
C ARG A 76 -3.33 6.49 -5.05
N ILE A 77 -2.51 6.04 -4.10
CA ILE A 77 -2.90 5.00 -3.13
C ILE A 77 -4.05 5.51 -2.25
N ARG A 78 -3.95 6.76 -1.74
CA ARG A 78 -4.98 7.38 -0.89
C ARG A 78 -6.31 7.55 -1.59
N GLU A 79 -6.29 7.87 -2.89
CA GLU A 79 -7.49 8.03 -3.71
C GLU A 79 -8.25 6.69 -3.95
N CYS A 80 -7.57 5.55 -3.83
CA CYS A 80 -8.18 4.25 -4.11
C CYS A 80 -9.26 3.90 -3.07
N ARG A 81 -10.38 3.33 -3.53
CA ARG A 81 -11.53 2.92 -2.68
C ARG A 81 -11.80 1.42 -2.71
N HIS A 82 -11.05 0.64 -3.49
CA HIS A 82 -11.28 -0.78 -3.71
C HIS A 82 -10.19 -1.60 -3.00
N ASP A 83 -10.55 -2.38 -1.98
CA ASP A 83 -9.57 -3.19 -1.23
C ASP A 83 -8.89 -4.23 -2.12
N ASP A 84 -9.63 -4.85 -3.05
CA ASP A 84 -9.08 -5.85 -3.99
C ASP A 84 -7.91 -5.29 -4.82
N ASP A 85 -8.01 -4.05 -5.30
CA ASP A 85 -6.96 -3.40 -6.07
C ASP A 85 -5.74 -3.08 -5.19
N LEU A 86 -5.98 -2.66 -3.95
CA LEU A 86 -4.92 -2.40 -2.97
C LEU A 86 -4.22 -3.69 -2.52
N GLN A 87 -4.96 -4.79 -2.36
CA GLN A 87 -4.41 -6.10 -2.03
C GLN A 87 -3.49 -6.59 -3.15
N ARG A 88 -3.91 -6.46 -4.42
CA ARG A 88 -3.05 -6.79 -5.57
C ARG A 88 -1.81 -5.90 -5.62
N CYS A 89 -1.96 -4.59 -5.40
CA CYS A 89 -0.82 -3.68 -5.30
C CYS A 89 0.15 -4.08 -4.18
N GLU A 90 -0.36 -4.46 -3.00
CA GLU A 90 0.48 -4.92 -1.89
C GLU A 90 1.28 -6.17 -2.28
N ALA A 91 0.62 -7.17 -2.86
CA ALA A 91 1.27 -8.41 -3.29
C ALA A 91 2.43 -8.11 -4.26
N MET A 92 2.20 -7.27 -5.27
CA MET A 92 3.24 -6.88 -6.23
C MET A 92 4.44 -6.18 -5.55
N LEU A 93 4.18 -5.29 -4.58
CA LEU A 93 5.25 -4.58 -3.86
C LEU A 93 6.04 -5.50 -2.92
N VAL A 94 5.41 -6.52 -2.33
CA VAL A 94 6.09 -7.52 -1.49
C VAL A 94 6.98 -8.42 -2.34
N GLU A 95 6.42 -8.96 -3.43
CA GLU A 95 7.07 -9.92 -4.32
C GLU A 95 8.22 -9.31 -5.13
N ALA A 96 8.23 -7.99 -5.33
CA ALA A 96 9.34 -7.27 -5.97
C ALA A 96 10.71 -7.54 -5.31
N SER A 97 10.74 -7.97 -4.04
CA SER A 97 11.97 -8.30 -3.32
C SER A 97 12.52 -9.70 -3.62
N ALA A 98 11.68 -10.61 -4.12
CA ALA A 98 12.01 -12.02 -4.30
C ALA A 98 12.86 -12.30 -5.57
N GLY A 99 13.27 -11.26 -6.30
CA GLY A 99 14.09 -11.36 -7.52
C GLY A 99 13.41 -12.08 -8.69
N TRP A 100 12.20 -12.58 -8.49
CA TRP A 100 11.49 -13.44 -9.43
C TRP A 100 10.46 -12.69 -10.28
N LEU A 101 10.04 -11.53 -9.80
CA LEU A 101 8.92 -10.80 -10.34
C LEU A 101 9.29 -9.32 -10.34
N TYR A 102 9.26 -8.77 -11.56
CA TYR A 102 8.94 -7.37 -11.80
C TYR A 102 10.09 -6.39 -11.51
N GLY A 103 10.52 -5.65 -12.55
CA GLY A 103 11.50 -4.56 -12.46
C GLY A 103 11.10 -3.38 -11.55
N LEU A 104 10.16 -3.60 -10.64
CA LEU A 104 9.80 -2.76 -9.50
C LEU A 104 10.96 -2.57 -8.53
N ASP A 105 11.82 -3.58 -8.35
CA ASP A 105 13.07 -3.50 -7.60
C ASP A 105 14.05 -2.48 -8.19
N ARG A 106 14.02 -2.30 -9.51
CA ARG A 106 14.76 -1.26 -10.25
C ARG A 106 14.01 0.06 -10.31
N ALA A 107 12.68 0.03 -10.19
CA ALA A 107 11.86 1.22 -10.22
C ALA A 107 11.93 1.98 -8.90
N PHE A 108 11.94 1.29 -7.76
CA PHE A 108 11.92 1.87 -6.42
C PHE A 108 13.09 1.38 -5.58
N ASN A 109 13.69 2.28 -4.80
CA ASN A 109 14.60 1.85 -3.75
C ASN A 109 13.83 1.23 -2.56
N ARG A 110 14.56 0.63 -1.63
CA ARG A 110 13.98 -0.05 -0.45
C ARG A 110 13.09 0.88 0.41
N ALA A 111 13.49 2.14 0.59
CA ALA A 111 12.77 3.10 1.42
C ALA A 111 11.48 3.57 0.73
N GLU A 112 11.54 3.90 -0.57
CA GLU A 112 10.38 4.25 -1.38
C GLU A 112 9.34 3.12 -1.38
N ARG A 113 9.79 1.89 -1.59
CA ARG A 113 8.91 0.72 -1.55
C ARG A 113 8.30 0.52 -0.16
N GLY A 114 9.07 0.72 0.89
CA GLY A 114 8.58 0.67 2.28
C GLY A 114 7.48 1.71 2.53
N ALA A 115 7.66 2.94 2.04
CA ALA A 115 6.66 4.00 2.16
C ALA A 115 5.36 3.65 1.41
N LEU A 116 5.46 3.14 0.18
CA LEU A 116 4.30 2.69 -0.60
C LEU A 116 3.56 1.54 0.10
N LEU A 117 4.28 0.54 0.62
CA LEU A 117 3.70 -0.58 1.35
C LEU A 117 2.95 -0.13 2.61
N VAL A 118 3.55 0.78 3.40
CA VAL A 118 2.90 1.34 4.58
C VAL A 118 1.62 2.07 4.20
N GLU A 119 1.65 2.89 3.14
CA GLU A 119 0.47 3.64 2.71
C GLU A 119 -0.63 2.70 2.17
N VAL A 120 -0.29 1.67 1.40
CA VAL A 120 -1.27 0.67 0.93
C VAL A 120 -1.95 0.00 2.13
N ARG A 121 -1.17 -0.49 3.10
CA ARG A 121 -1.71 -1.13 4.32
C ARG A 121 -2.59 -0.19 5.13
N ASN A 122 -2.16 1.06 5.30
CA ASN A 122 -2.95 2.07 5.99
C ASN A 122 -4.27 2.31 5.27
N ARG A 123 -4.26 2.40 3.94
CA ARG A 123 -5.48 2.63 3.16
C ARG A 123 -6.44 1.44 3.24
N ARG A 124 -5.93 0.21 3.13
CA ARG A 124 -6.71 -1.03 3.33
C ARG A 124 -7.34 -1.07 4.71
N HIS A 125 -6.58 -0.75 5.76
CA HIS A 125 -7.08 -0.68 7.12
C HIS A 125 -8.19 0.37 7.27
N LEU A 126 -8.02 1.57 6.70
CA LEU A 126 -9.04 2.63 6.71
C LEU A 126 -10.34 2.17 6.04
N ILE A 127 -10.25 1.52 4.88
CA ILE A 127 -11.41 0.95 4.18
C ILE A 127 -12.10 -0.11 5.06
N ALA A 128 -11.32 -1.02 5.67
CA ALA A 128 -11.85 -2.07 6.54
C ALA A 128 -12.62 -1.53 7.76
N ILE A 129 -12.22 -0.37 8.30
CA ILE A 129 -12.92 0.31 9.41
C ILE A 129 -13.94 1.35 8.93
N GLY A 130 -14.26 1.40 7.64
CA GLY A 130 -15.26 2.30 7.06
C GLY A 130 -14.87 3.78 7.07
N ARG A 131 -13.57 4.09 6.97
CA ARG A 131 -13.05 5.48 6.98
C ARG A 131 -12.38 5.84 5.65
N ASP A 132 -12.63 7.07 5.22
CA ASP A 132 -11.96 7.63 4.04
C ASP A 132 -10.62 8.31 4.37
N ALA A 133 -10.41 8.73 5.62
CA ALA A 133 -9.18 9.40 6.05
C ALA A 133 -8.77 8.98 7.47
N PRO A 134 -7.46 9.09 7.81
CA PRO A 134 -7.00 8.96 9.19
C PRO A 134 -7.73 9.95 10.11
N LYS A 135 -7.99 9.54 11.35
CA LYS A 135 -8.51 10.46 12.37
C LYS A 135 -7.46 11.54 12.61
N ALA A 136 -7.86 12.81 12.50
CA ALA A 136 -7.00 13.92 12.89
C ALA A 136 -6.52 13.70 14.33
N LYS A 137 -5.22 13.85 14.57
CA LYS A 137 -4.69 13.80 15.94
C LYS A 137 -5.37 14.91 16.73
N GLY A 138 -6.10 14.51 17.78
CA GLY A 138 -6.68 15.47 18.71
C GLY A 138 -5.60 16.23 19.46
N PRO A 139 -5.99 17.22 20.29
CA PRO A 139 -5.06 17.82 21.23
C PRO A 139 -4.36 16.73 22.05
N LYS A 140 -3.10 16.98 22.42
CA LYS A 140 -2.39 16.06 23.31
C LYS A 140 -3.26 15.82 24.55
N LEU A 141 -3.40 14.56 24.94
CA LEU A 141 -4.10 14.18 26.16
C LEU A 141 -3.49 14.95 27.34
N ASP A 142 -4.29 15.82 27.98
CA ASP A 142 -3.91 16.49 29.21
C ASP A 142 -4.61 15.78 30.38
N PRO A 143 -3.86 15.05 31.22
CA PRO A 143 -4.41 14.30 32.34
C PRO A 143 -5.25 15.14 33.31
N ARG A 144 -5.00 16.45 33.39
CA ARG A 144 -5.73 17.35 34.31
C ARG A 144 -7.21 17.48 34.00
N TYR A 145 -7.61 17.25 32.75
CA TYR A 145 -9.01 17.32 32.32
C TYR A 145 -9.70 15.95 32.26
N LEU A 146 -9.01 14.85 32.60
CA LEU A 146 -9.61 13.53 32.63
C LEU A 146 -10.54 13.37 33.85
N PRO A 147 -11.76 12.83 33.69
CA PRO A 147 -12.53 12.29 34.80
C PRO A 147 -11.74 11.23 35.59
N ASP A 148 -12.00 11.08 36.89
CA ASP A 148 -11.23 10.14 37.74
C ASP A 148 -11.36 8.69 37.28
N ASP A 149 -12.57 8.27 36.87
CA ASP A 149 -12.83 6.93 36.38
C ASP A 149 -12.08 6.63 35.06
N ALA A 150 -11.98 7.64 34.18
CA ALA A 150 -11.21 7.56 32.96
C ALA A 150 -9.70 7.52 33.24
N LEU A 151 -9.24 8.28 34.23
CA LEU A 151 -7.84 8.29 34.68
C LEU A 151 -7.44 6.91 35.21
N ASP A 152 -8.23 6.32 36.10
CA ASP A 152 -7.96 4.99 36.67
C ASP A 152 -8.01 3.89 35.61
N ARG A 153 -9.00 3.93 34.71
CA ARG A 153 -9.09 2.97 33.60
C ARG A 153 -7.86 3.05 32.69
N LEU A 154 -7.41 4.26 32.35
CA LEU A 154 -6.22 4.46 31.51
C LEU A 154 -4.94 3.98 32.20
N ILE A 155 -4.79 4.21 33.50
CA ILE A 155 -3.64 3.67 34.26
C ILE A 155 -3.58 2.14 34.17
N GLN A 156 -4.74 1.47 34.14
CA GLN A 156 -4.82 0.00 34.08
C GLN A 156 -4.59 -0.56 32.67
N SER A 157 -5.02 0.14 31.62
CA SER A 157 -5.05 -0.42 30.26
C SER A 157 -3.99 0.12 29.29
N HIS A 158 -3.29 1.21 29.64
CA HIS A 158 -2.37 1.87 28.69
C HIS A 158 -1.05 1.11 28.55
N ALA A 159 -0.58 0.91 27.31
CA ALA A 159 0.61 0.12 27.02
C ALA A 159 1.94 0.87 27.25
N ASP A 160 1.92 2.20 27.13
CA ASP A 160 3.11 3.04 27.34
C ASP A 160 3.31 3.40 28.82
N VAL A 161 4.42 2.92 29.39
CA VAL A 161 4.81 3.12 30.79
C VAL A 161 5.01 4.60 31.12
N ALA A 162 5.63 5.38 30.24
CA ALA A 162 5.87 6.81 30.50
C ALA A 162 4.55 7.60 30.61
N THR A 163 3.54 7.19 29.85
CA THR A 163 2.19 7.75 29.96
C THR A 163 1.53 7.30 31.26
N VAL A 164 1.64 6.02 31.65
CA VAL A 164 1.09 5.51 32.92
C VAL A 164 1.66 6.26 34.12
N ASP A 165 2.97 6.49 34.16
CA ASP A 165 3.59 7.23 35.25
C ASP A 165 3.06 8.67 35.34
N ARG A 166 2.91 9.36 34.20
CA ARG A 166 2.30 10.70 34.19
C ARG A 166 0.87 10.70 34.74
N LEU A 167 0.07 9.69 34.40
CA LEU A 167 -1.30 9.55 34.90
C LEU A 167 -1.33 9.26 36.42
N ARG A 168 -0.38 8.46 36.92
CA ARG A 168 -0.24 8.17 38.36
C ARG A 168 0.11 9.43 39.17
N HIS A 169 1.06 10.23 38.71
CA HIS A 169 1.41 11.50 39.35
C HIS A 169 0.21 12.45 39.41
N GLU A 170 -0.59 12.51 38.34
CA GLU A 170 -1.81 13.31 38.34
C GLU A 170 -2.85 12.79 39.36
N ARG A 171 -3.02 11.47 39.47
CA ARG A 171 -3.89 10.86 40.47
C ARG A 171 -3.44 11.19 41.90
N GLU A 172 -2.14 11.11 42.16
CA GLU A 172 -1.53 11.45 43.46
C GLU A 172 -1.73 12.94 43.79
N ARG A 173 -1.52 13.83 42.82
CA ARG A 173 -1.79 15.27 42.97
C ARG A 173 -3.24 15.52 43.40
N ARG A 174 -4.22 14.88 42.74
CA ARG A 174 -5.64 15.00 43.09
C ARG A 174 -5.97 14.44 44.47
N ALA A 175 -5.32 13.37 44.88
CA ALA A 175 -5.51 12.79 46.21
C ALA A 175 -5.03 13.74 47.31
N ILE A 176 -3.90 14.43 47.10
CA ILE A 176 -3.39 15.47 48.01
C ILE A 176 -4.36 16.66 48.05
N GLU A 177 -4.86 17.12 46.90
CA GLU A 177 -5.80 18.26 46.81
C GLU A 177 -7.17 18.00 47.46
N ARG A 178 -7.60 16.74 47.54
CA ARG A 178 -8.88 16.35 48.17
C ARG A 178 -8.76 15.96 49.64
N GLY A 179 -7.55 15.60 50.08
CA GLY A 179 -7.26 15.11 51.42
C GLY A 179 -6.62 16.15 52.36
N GLY A 180 -6.40 17.38 51.89
CA GLY A 180 -6.08 18.56 52.69
C GLY A 180 -7.29 19.45 52.89
#